data_AF-A0A6N2B5U8-F1
#
_entry.id   AF-A0A6N2B5U8-F1
#
_cell.length_a   1.000
_cell.length_b   1.000
_cell.length_c   1.000
_cell.angle_alpha   90.00
_cell.angle_beta   90.00
_cell.angle_gamma   90.00
#
_symmetry.space_group_name_H-M   'P 1'
#
loop_
_entity.id
_entity.type
_entity.pdbx_description
1 polymer ?
#
loop_
_entity_poly.entity_id
_entity_poly.type
_entity_poly.pdbx_seq_one_letter_code
_entity_poly.pdbx_strand_id
1 'polypeptide(L)' 'MVFVVQCSKFFKWRYIPIEERYEKIREHLLECPFYCEDAREWRPSISCDDIPDITQKEKNYGHLISLVFLSLLRDGNEL' A
#
# COMPACT_ATOMS: atom_id res chain seq x y z
N MET A 1 -6.26 15.48 2.50
CA MET A 1 -5.13 14.63 2.07
C MET A 1 -5.62 13.18 2.10
N VAL A 2 -5.18 12.33 1.17
CA VAL A 2 -5.56 10.91 1.14
C VAL A 2 -4.29 10.09 1.17
N PHE A 3 -4.17 9.17 2.12
CA PHE A 3 -3.02 8.31 2.29
C PHE A 3 -3.38 6.87 1.95
N VAL A 4 -2.57 6.22 1.13
CA VAL A 4 -2.74 4.80 0.82
C VAL A 4 -1.41 4.07 0.71
N VAL A 5 -1.46 2.79 1.04
CA VAL A 5 -0.35 1.86 0.87
C VAL A 5 -0.81 0.67 0.04
N GLN A 6 0.11 0.08 -0.72
CA GLN A 6 -0.16 -1.15 -1.46
C GLN A 6 0.24 -2.36 -0.61
N CYS A 7 -0.66 -3.34 -0.52
CA CYS A 7 -0.36 -4.63 0.08
C CYS A 7 0.65 -5.41 -0.75
N SER A 8 1.70 -5.93 -0.12
CA SER A 8 2.78 -6.68 -0.77
C SER A 8 2.40 -8.10 -1.20
N LYS A 9 1.27 -8.65 -0.72
CA LYS A 9 0.81 -10.01 -1.07
C LYS A 9 -0.09 -10.05 -2.31
N PHE A 10 -1.06 -9.14 -2.40
CA PHE A 10 -2.07 -9.14 -3.47
C PHE A 10 -2.16 -7.81 -4.23
N PHE A 11 -1.23 -6.89 -3.98
CA PHE A 11 -1.12 -5.62 -4.72
C PHE A 11 -2.37 -4.70 -4.61
N LYS A 12 -3.21 -4.92 -3.60
CA LYS A 12 -4.41 -4.12 -3.29
C LYS A 12 -4.05 -2.85 -2.51
N TRP A 13 -4.68 -1.73 -2.85
CA TRP A 13 -4.46 -0.45 -2.17
C TRP A 13 -5.38 -0.33 -0.95
N ARG A 14 -4.82 0.14 0.17
CA ARG A 14 -5.50 0.29 1.45
C ARG A 14 -5.38 1.72 1.97
N TYR A 15 -6.48 2.28 2.47
CA TYR A 15 -6.47 3.59 3.13
C TYR A 15 -5.75 3.54 4.47
N ILE A 16 -4.91 4.55 4.70
CA ILE A 16 -4.33 4.85 5.99
C ILE A 16 -5.04 6.07 6.58
N PRO A 17 -5.65 5.97 7.78
CA PRO A 17 -6.55 7.01 8.28
C PRO A 17 -5.85 8.29 8.74
N ILE A 18 -4.55 8.23 9.06
CA ILE A 18 -3.77 9.36 9.58
C ILE A 18 -2.36 9.38 8.99
N GLU A 19 -1.80 10.58 8.85
CA GLU A 19 -0.47 10.83 8.27
C GLU A 19 0.66 10.14 9.04
N GLU A 20 0.67 10.24 10.37
CA GLU A 20 1.71 9.65 11.22
C GLU A 20 1.88 8.14 10.96
N ARG A 21 0.76 7.42 10.81
CA ARG A 21 0.80 5.99 10.52
C ARG A 21 1.33 5.71 9.12
N TYR A 22 0.93 6.54 8.15
CA TYR A 22 1.40 6.42 6.78
C TYR A 22 2.91 6.62 6.70
N GLU A 23 3.46 7.63 7.39
CA GLU A 23 4.90 7.88 7.44
C GLU A 23 5.65 6.73 8.12
N LYS A 24 5.15 6.19 9.23
CA LYS A 24 5.75 5.00 9.87
C LYS A 24 5.82 3.80 8.92
N ILE A 25 4.74 3.52 8.20
CA ILE A 25 4.70 2.45 7.20
C ILE A 25 5.68 2.76 6.07
N ARG A 26 5.71 4.00 5.58
CA ARG A 26 6.59 4.45 4.48
C ARG A 26 8.07 4.29 4.82
N GLU A 27 8.48 4.67 6.02
CA GLU A 27 9.87 4.60 6.48
C GLU A 27 10.38 3.16 6.58
N HIS A 28 9.51 2.21 6.94
CA HIS A 28 9.89 0.82 7.16
C HIS A 28 9.45 -0.13 6.03
N LEU A 29 8.84 0.37 4.95
CA LEU A 29 8.16 -0.45 3.95
C LEU A 29 9.05 -1.50 3.26
N LEU A 30 10.34 -1.18 3.11
CA LEU A 30 11.33 -2.08 2.48
C LEU A 30 11.73 -3.23 3.40
N GLU A 31 11.78 -2.99 4.71
CA GLU A 31 12.19 -3.99 5.72
C GLU A 31 10.99 -4.75 6.27
N CYS A 32 9.85 -4.07 6.38
CA CYS A 32 8.58 -4.56 6.88
C CYS A 32 7.49 -4.30 5.81
N PRO A 33 7.34 -5.23 4.85
CA PRO A 33 6.30 -5.12 3.83
C PRO A 33 4.91 -5.04 4.46
N PHE A 34 4.06 -4.21 3.88
CA PHE A 34 2.70 -4.03 4.38
C PHE A 34 1.74 -5.12 3.85
N TYR A 35 0.96 -5.72 4.74
CA TYR A 35 -0.09 -6.69 4.44
C TYR A 35 -1.47 -6.14 4.80
N CYS A 36 -2.53 -6.64 4.16
CA CYS A 36 -3.88 -6.17 4.48
C CYS A 36 -4.21 -6.41 5.96
N GLU A 37 -3.71 -7.49 6.52
CA GLU A 37 -3.88 -7.87 7.91
C GLU A 37 -3.29 -6.85 8.90
N ASP A 38 -2.25 -6.10 8.50
CA ASP A 38 -1.69 -5.02 9.34
C ASP A 38 -2.69 -3.87 9.49
N ALA A 39 -3.59 -3.67 8.52
CA ALA A 39 -4.68 -2.71 8.64
C ALA A 39 -5.74 -3.09 9.67
N ARG A 40 -5.70 -4.29 10.26
CA ARG A 40 -6.62 -4.68 11.34
C ARG A 40 -6.49 -3.81 12.58
N GLU A 41 -5.37 -3.11 12.75
CA GLU A 41 -5.19 -2.11 13.80
C GLU A 41 -6.24 -0.98 13.73
N TRP A 42 -6.75 -0.62 12.54
CA TRP A 42 -7.82 0.38 12.37
C TRP A 42 -9.07 -0.12 11.63
N ARG A 43 -9.00 -1.27 10.98
CA ARG A 43 -10.13 -1.91 10.28
C ARG A 43 -10.17 -3.41 10.61
N PRO A 44 -10.72 -3.81 11.77
CA PRO A 44 -10.52 -5.15 12.35
C PRO A 44 -10.89 -6.35 11.45
N SER A 45 -11.86 -6.20 10.55
CA SER A 45 -12.33 -7.27 9.67
C SER A 45 -11.58 -7.37 8.34
N ILE A 46 -10.59 -6.51 8.10
CA ILE A 46 -9.92 -6.48 6.80
C ILE A 46 -9.04 -7.71 6.57
N SER A 47 -9.02 -8.11 5.31
CA SER A 47 -8.29 -9.24 4.78
C SER A 47 -7.77 -8.94 3.39
N CYS A 48 -6.90 -9.81 2.91
CA CYS A 48 -6.50 -9.81 1.53
C CYS A 48 -7.61 -10.20 0.54
N ASP A 49 -8.74 -10.76 0.99
CA ASP A 49 -9.86 -11.13 0.11
C ASP A 49 -10.77 -9.93 -0.20
N ASP A 50 -10.80 -8.94 0.69
CA ASP A 50 -11.58 -7.71 0.50
C ASP A 50 -11.16 -6.94 -0.77
N ILE A 51 -12.12 -6.32 -1.45
CA ILE A 51 -11.87 -5.43 -2.60
C ILE A 51 -10.89 -4.29 -2.23
N PRO A 52 -10.04 -3.82 -3.16
CA PRO A 52 -9.13 -2.71 -2.87
C PRO A 52 -9.90 -1.43 -2.57
N ASP A 53 -9.34 -0.59 -1.71
CA ASP A 53 -9.97 0.68 -1.32
C ASP A 53 -9.86 1.75 -2.42
N ILE A 54 -8.84 1.61 -3.28
CA ILE A 54 -8.63 2.42 -4.50
C ILE A 54 -8.33 1.48 -5.67
N THR A 55 -9.06 1.65 -6.76
CA THR A 55 -8.80 0.95 -8.02
C THR A 55 -7.73 1.65 -8.85
N GLN A 56 -7.07 0.93 -9.77
CA GLN A 56 -5.99 1.49 -10.58
C GLN A 56 -6.38 2.73 -11.40
N LYS A 57 -7.67 2.87 -11.75
CA LYS A 57 -8.22 4.03 -12.49
C LYS A 57 -8.35 5.28 -11.62
N GLU A 58 -8.45 5.10 -10.31
CA GLU A 58 -8.64 6.18 -9.33
C GLU A 58 -7.29 6.74 -8.83
N LYS A 59 -6.15 6.24 -9.34
CA LYS A 59 -4.80 6.61 -8.91
C LYS A 59 -4.33 8.02 -9.30
N ASN A 60 -5.19 8.84 -9.92
CA ASN A 60 -4.83 10.19 -10.41
C ASN A 60 -4.63 11.24 -9.29
N TYR A 61 -4.73 10.87 -8.02
CA TYR A 61 -4.61 11.79 -6.88
C TYR A 61 -3.23 11.71 -6.18
N GLY A 62 -2.31 12.55 -6.64
CA GLY A 62 -1.43 13.42 -5.84
C GLY A 62 -0.36 12.88 -4.86
N HIS A 63 -0.50 11.74 -4.18
CA HIS A 63 0.50 11.30 -3.19
C HIS A 63 0.37 9.81 -2.83
N LEU A 64 0.35 8.95 -3.85
CA LEU A 64 0.38 7.50 -3.65
C LEU A 64 1.84 7.05 -3.60
N ILE A 65 2.26 6.36 -2.53
CA ILE A 65 3.54 5.65 -2.52
C ILE A 65 3.53 4.60 -3.63
N SER A 66 4.15 4.93 -4.76
CA SER A 66 4.60 3.96 -5.76
C SER A 66 6.02 3.48 -5.45
N LEU A 67 6.37 3.31 -4.16
CA LEU A 67 7.75 2.96 -3.79
C LEU A 67 8.05 1.46 -3.85
N VAL A 68 7.03 0.60 -3.96
CA VAL A 68 7.24 -0.83 -4.26
C VAL A 68 7.39 -1.06 -5.76
N PHE A 69 6.78 -0.21 -6.60
CA PHE A 69 6.73 -0.43 -8.04
C PHE A 69 8.00 0.05 -8.79
N LEU A 70 8.73 1.06 -8.32
CA LEU A 70 9.93 1.53 -9.02
C LEU A 70 11.19 0.69 -8.74
N SER A 71 11.29 0.04 -7.59
CA SER A 71 12.37 -0.90 -7.28
C SER A 71 12.12 -2.27 -7.93
N LEU A 72 10.90 -2.82 -7.87
CA LEU A 72 10.60 -4.13 -8.45
C LEU A 72 10.43 -4.14 -9.98
N LEU A 73 10.06 -3.01 -10.62
CA LEU A 73 10.10 -2.93 -12.09
C LEU A 73 11.53 -2.82 -12.66
N ARG A 74 12.53 -2.45 -11.84
CA ARG A 74 13.92 -2.38 -12.31
C ARG A 74 14.58 -3.77 -12.36
N ASP A 75 14.18 -4.69 -11.48
CA ASP A 75 14.65 -6.09 -11.48
C ASP A 75 13.81 -7.02 -12.37
N GLY A 76 12.68 -6.55 -12.90
CA GLY A 76 11.75 -7.34 -13.72
C GLY A 76 11.81 -7.10 -15.23
N ASN A 77 12.77 -6.31 -15.73
CA ASN A 77 12.98 -6.06 -17.15
C ASN A 77 14.42 -6.35 -17.60
N GLU A 78 14.99 -7.44 -17.08
CA GLU A 78 16.04 -8.22 -17.74
C GLU A 78 15.63 -9.70 -17.73
N LEU A 79 14.77 -10.07 -18.71
CA LEU A 79 14.86 -11.26 -19.59
C LEU A 79 13.64 -11.30 -20.52
#